data_AF-A0A258TBD0-F1
#
_entry.id   AF-A0A258TBD0-F1
#
_cell.length_a   1.000
_cell.length_b   1.000
_cell.length_c   1.000
_cell.angle_alpha   90.00
_cell.angle_beta   90.00
_cell.angle_gamma   90.00
#
_symmetry.space_group_name_H-M   'P 1'
#
loop_
_entity.id
_entity.type
_entity.pdbx_description
1 polymer ?
#
loop_
_entity_poly.entity_id
_entity_poly.type
_entity_poly.pdbx_seq_one_letter_code
_entity_poly.pdbx_strand_id
1 'polypeptide(L)'
;MTTRTQMIEALDGVESVAARLAEVASRTDARRKSDLIEARRDLAIRTMAIMALGERYRPIADNDDLYAELRRRQGHLRATIAEHQSAWSAPSIDSDDAAYVAASAAVQSVGRDFMRWVRQTIESLPEA
;
A
#
# COMPACT_ATOMS: atom_id res chain seq x y z
N MET A 1 -16.91 12.17 -8.40
CA MET A 1 -17.27 10.73 -8.42
C MET A 1 -16.05 9.96 -8.88
N THR A 2 -15.63 8.92 -8.17
CA THR A 2 -14.46 8.12 -8.56
C THR A 2 -14.85 7.15 -9.69
N THR A 3 -14.07 7.08 -10.76
CA THR A 3 -14.28 6.13 -11.87
C THR A 3 -13.46 4.85 -11.70
N ARG A 4 -13.82 3.80 -12.45
CA ARG A 4 -13.00 2.58 -12.54
C ARG A 4 -11.57 2.91 -12.99
N THR A 5 -11.42 3.74 -14.02
CA THR A 5 -10.11 4.15 -14.56
C THR A 5 -9.26 4.81 -13.48
N GLN A 6 -9.82 5.74 -12.70
CA GLN A 6 -9.09 6.39 -11.61
C GLN A 6 -8.64 5.40 -10.53
N MET A 7 -9.43 4.36 -10.26
CA MET A 7 -9.01 3.31 -9.34
C MET A 7 -7.86 2.48 -9.90
N ILE A 8 -7.94 2.06 -11.17
CA ILE A 8 -6.89 1.28 -11.83
C ILE A 8 -5.58 2.07 -11.91
N GLU A 9 -5.63 3.34 -12.32
CA GLU A 9 -4.46 4.22 -12.36
C GLU A 9 -3.83 4.38 -10.96
N ALA A 10 -4.65 4.50 -9.92
CA ALA A 10 -4.15 4.56 -8.55
C ALA A 10 -3.50 3.24 -8.11
N LEU A 11 -4.09 2.10 -8.49
CA LEU A 11 -3.53 0.77 -8.23
C LEU A 11 -2.16 0.60 -8.90
N ASP A 12 -2.07 0.93 -10.19
CA ASP A 12 -0.83 0.89 -10.98
C ASP A 12 0.23 1.81 -10.36
N GLY A 13 -0.17 2.98 -9.86
CA GLY A 13 0.71 3.90 -9.16
C GLY A 13 1.32 3.32 -7.88
N VAL A 14 0.59 2.50 -7.13
CA VAL A 14 1.14 1.81 -5.96
C VAL A 14 2.07 0.67 -6.36
N GLU A 15 1.72 -0.10 -7.39
CA GLU A 15 2.58 -1.17 -7.91
C GLU A 15 3.92 -0.61 -8.41
N SER A 16 3.90 0.52 -9.11
CA SER A 16 5.11 1.23 -9.57
C SER A 16 6.01 1.62 -8.39
N VAL A 17 5.46 2.17 -7.32
CA VAL A 17 6.24 2.55 -6.14
C VAL A 17 6.73 1.34 -5.37
N ALA A 18 5.94 0.27 -5.28
CA ALA A 18 6.38 -0.98 -4.67
C ALA A 18 7.57 -1.59 -5.44
N ALA A 19 7.54 -1.54 -6.77
CA ALA A 19 8.66 -1.96 -7.61
C ALA A 19 9.91 -1.10 -7.38
N ARG A 20 9.75 0.24 -7.36
CA ARG A 20 10.85 1.17 -7.03
C ARG A 20 11.42 0.89 -5.63
N LEU A 21 10.57 0.59 -4.65
CA LEU A 21 11.03 0.28 -3.30
C LEU A 21 11.87 -1.01 -3.25
N ALA A 22 11.46 -2.04 -4.01
CA ALA A 22 12.24 -3.28 -4.14
C ALA A 22 13.59 -3.04 -4.82
N GLU A 23 13.62 -2.18 -5.85
CA GLU A 23 14.86 -1.76 -6.52
C GLU A 23 15.79 -1.01 -5.56
N VAL A 24 15.27 -0.06 -4.77
CA VAL A 24 16.10 0.65 -3.79
C VAL A 24 16.60 -0.29 -2.70
N ALA A 25 15.79 -1.27 -2.28
CA ALA A 25 16.20 -2.23 -1.25
C ALA A 25 17.41 -3.08 -1.65
N SER A 26 17.60 -3.37 -2.95
CA SER A 26 18.73 -4.16 -3.46
C SER A 26 20.02 -3.35 -3.67
N ARG A 27 19.95 -2.03 -3.57
CA ARG A 27 21.11 -1.14 -3.73
C ARG A 27 22.00 -1.15 -2.48
N THR A 28 23.28 -0.82 -2.65
CA THR A 28 24.28 -0.71 -1.56
C THR A 28 24.98 0.65 -1.52
N ASP A 29 24.54 1.62 -2.32
CA ASP A 29 25.16 2.94 -2.39
C ASP A 29 24.72 3.87 -1.25
N ALA A 30 25.46 4.97 -1.06
CA ALA A 30 25.25 5.93 0.01
C ALA A 30 23.86 6.61 -0.01
N ARG A 31 23.14 6.61 -1.14
CA ARG A 31 21.79 7.20 -1.25
C ARG A 31 20.67 6.22 -0.88
N ARG A 32 20.96 4.91 -0.82
CA ARG A 32 19.99 3.84 -0.54
C ARG A 32 19.06 4.17 0.65
N LYS A 33 19.62 4.58 1.79
CA LYS A 33 18.83 4.88 3.00
C LYS A 33 17.84 6.04 2.77
N SER A 34 18.28 7.11 2.12
CA SER A 34 17.42 8.26 1.81
C SER A 34 16.30 7.86 0.84
N ASP A 35 16.66 7.15 -0.22
CA ASP A 35 15.71 6.71 -1.25
C ASP A 35 14.71 5.69 -0.68
N LEU A 36 15.11 4.85 0.28
CA LEU A 36 14.22 3.93 1.00
C LEU A 36 13.18 4.69 1.83
N ILE A 37 13.60 5.75 2.53
CA ILE A 37 12.70 6.58 3.34
C ILE A 37 11.69 7.29 2.43
N GLU A 38 12.14 7.85 1.31
CA GLU A 38 11.28 8.50 0.33
C GLU A 38 10.25 7.51 -0.27
N ALA A 39 10.72 6.36 -0.74
CA ALA A 39 9.86 5.33 -1.33
C ALA A 39 8.83 4.78 -0.33
N ARG A 40 9.22 4.60 0.94
CA ARG A 40 8.27 4.18 2.01
C ARG A 40 7.19 5.23 2.23
N ARG A 41 7.56 6.51 2.23
CA ARG A 41 6.60 7.62 2.38
C ARG A 41 5.64 7.68 1.20
N ASP A 42 6.15 7.56 -0.03
CA ASP A 42 5.32 7.58 -1.24
C ASP A 42 4.36 6.38 -1.26
N LEU A 43 4.83 5.19 -0.88
CA LEU A 43 4.00 3.99 -0.78
C LEU A 43 2.85 4.19 0.21
N ALA A 44 3.14 4.74 1.39
CA ALA A 44 2.11 5.02 2.40
C ALA A 44 1.09 6.06 1.91
N ILE A 45 1.53 7.14 1.27
CA ILE A 45 0.66 8.19 0.71
C ILE A 45 -0.27 7.60 -0.34
N ARG A 46 0.26 6.85 -1.30
CA ARG A 46 -0.54 6.26 -2.40
C ARG A 46 -1.49 5.19 -1.91
N THR A 47 -1.05 4.39 -0.94
CA THR A 47 -1.93 3.42 -0.27
C THR A 47 -3.11 4.13 0.38
N MET A 48 -2.89 5.22 1.11
CA MET A 48 -3.97 6.03 1.69
C MET A 48 -4.87 6.66 0.62
N ALA A 49 -4.31 7.09 -0.52
CA ALA A 49 -5.11 7.62 -1.62
C ALA A 49 -6.09 6.59 -2.17
N ILE A 50 -5.65 5.33 -2.37
CA ILE A 50 -6.55 4.23 -2.80
C ILE A 50 -7.64 3.97 -1.78
N MET A 51 -7.31 4.02 -0.48
CA MET A 51 -8.33 3.87 0.57
C MET A 51 -9.43 4.93 0.44
N ALA A 52 -9.05 6.20 0.25
CA ALA A 52 -9.98 7.31 0.08
C ALA A 52 -10.77 7.23 -1.24
N LEU A 53 -10.14 6.74 -2.31
CA LEU A 53 -10.82 6.54 -3.59
C LEU A 53 -11.85 5.40 -3.52
N GLY A 54 -11.52 4.30 -2.84
CA GLY A 54 -12.41 3.16 -2.62
C GLY A 54 -13.67 3.54 -1.84
N GLU A 55 -13.55 4.40 -0.82
CA GLU A 55 -14.71 4.94 -0.09
C GLU A 55 -15.66 5.79 -0.96
N ARG A 56 -15.19 6.27 -2.13
CA ARG A 56 -15.93 7.12 -3.06
C ARG A 56 -16.33 6.40 -4.36
N TYR A 57 -15.92 5.15 -4.52
CA TYR A 57 -16.25 4.33 -5.69
C TYR A 57 -17.59 3.62 -5.44
N ARG A 58 -18.66 4.17 -6.02
CA ARG A 58 -20.04 3.74 -5.76
C ARG A 58 -20.28 2.23 -5.86
N PRO A 59 -19.74 1.50 -6.85
CA PRO A 59 -19.92 0.04 -6.92
C PRO A 59 -19.44 -0.73 -5.67
N ILE A 60 -18.47 -0.19 -4.93
CA ILE A 60 -18.06 -0.73 -3.63
C ILE A 60 -18.85 -0.06 -2.50
N ALA A 61 -18.99 1.27 -2.51
CA ALA A 61 -19.61 2.02 -1.41
C ALA A 61 -21.11 1.73 -1.24
N ASP A 62 -21.82 1.42 -2.32
CA ASP A 62 -23.25 1.10 -2.32
C ASP A 62 -23.52 -0.41 -2.07
N ASN A 63 -22.47 -1.21 -1.87
CA ASN A 63 -22.55 -2.64 -1.55
C ASN A 63 -22.01 -2.92 -0.14
N ASP A 64 -22.89 -3.19 0.81
CA ASP A 64 -22.55 -3.33 2.24
C ASP A 64 -21.47 -4.38 2.51
N ASP A 65 -21.51 -5.53 1.83
CA ASP A 65 -20.54 -6.61 2.02
C ASP A 65 -19.14 -6.21 1.51
N LEU A 66 -19.07 -5.62 0.32
CA LEU A 66 -17.83 -5.14 -0.26
C LEU A 66 -17.26 -3.95 0.53
N TYR A 67 -18.13 -3.07 1.01
CA TYR A 67 -17.72 -1.93 1.83
C TYR A 67 -17.19 -2.39 3.18
N ALA A 68 -17.86 -3.31 3.87
CA ALA A 68 -17.38 -3.90 5.13
C ALA A 68 -16.03 -4.59 4.93
N GLU A 69 -15.86 -5.35 3.85
CA GLU A 69 -14.60 -6.01 3.52
C GLU A 69 -13.47 -5.01 3.21
N LEU A 70 -13.77 -3.96 2.45
CA LEU A 70 -12.84 -2.85 2.21
C LEU A 70 -12.36 -2.27 3.54
N ARG A 71 -13.29 -1.91 4.43
CA ARG A 71 -12.97 -1.31 5.74
C ARG A 71 -12.14 -2.24 6.63
N ARG A 72 -12.46 -3.54 6.64
CA ARG A 72 -11.70 -4.56 7.37
C ARG A 72 -10.25 -4.63 6.90
N ARG A 73 -10.03 -4.74 5.59
CA ARG A 73 -8.67 -4.81 5.02
C ARG A 73 -7.90 -3.51 5.17
N GLN A 74 -8.57 -2.37 5.02
CA GLN A 74 -7.99 -1.05 5.28
C GLN A 74 -7.51 -0.93 6.74
N GLY A 75 -8.34 -1.37 7.69
CA GLY A 75 -7.99 -1.39 9.11
C GLY A 75 -6.75 -2.23 9.38
N HIS A 76 -6.70 -3.45 8.82
CA HIS A 76 -5.55 -4.34 8.96
C HIS A 76 -4.26 -3.74 8.37
N LEU A 77 -4.33 -3.17 7.17
CA LEU A 77 -3.18 -2.53 6.53
C LEU A 77 -2.69 -1.30 7.32
N ARG A 78 -3.60 -0.45 7.79
CA ARG A 78 -3.26 0.72 8.62
C ARG A 78 -2.59 0.31 9.94
N ALA A 79 -3.11 -0.72 10.61
CA ALA A 79 -2.51 -1.25 11.84
C ALA A 79 -1.09 -1.77 11.58
N THR A 80 -0.91 -2.57 10.53
CA THR A 80 0.40 -3.13 10.14
C THR A 80 1.43 -2.03 9.82
N ILE A 81 1.00 -0.98 9.09
CA ILE A 81 1.88 0.17 8.79
C ILE A 81 2.23 0.93 10.07
N ALA A 82 1.26 1.19 10.94
CA ALA A 82 1.49 1.92 12.18
C ALA A 82 2.44 1.16 13.13
N GLU A 83 2.27 -0.17 13.25
CA GLU A 83 3.16 -1.03 14.01
C GLU A 83 4.58 -1.04 13.46
N HIS A 84 4.74 -1.11 12.13
CA HIS A 84 6.05 -1.01 11.50
C HIS A 84 6.71 0.34 11.77
N GLN A 85 5.94 1.44 11.69
CA GLN A 85 6.45 2.79 11.93
C GLN A 85 6.79 3.05 13.40
N SER A 86 6.05 2.46 14.35
CA SER A 86 6.35 2.58 15.77
C SER A 86 7.61 1.80 16.17
N ALA A 87 7.82 0.63 15.57
CA ALA A 87 9.00 -0.19 15.81
C ALA A 87 10.27 0.37 15.13
N TRP A 88 10.12 1.03 13.98
CA TRP A 88 11.26 1.44 13.13
C TRP A 88 11.17 2.91 12.72
N SER A 89 11.51 3.79 13.66
CA SER A 89 11.62 5.24 13.40
C SER A 89 12.69 5.53 12.33
N ALA A 90 12.49 6.57 11.51
CA ALA A 90 13.43 6.95 10.45
C ALA A 90 14.93 7.03 10.86
N PRO A 91 15.30 7.58 12.04
CA PRO A 91 16.69 7.60 12.48
C PRO A 91 17.23 6.21 12.85
N SER A 92 16.39 5.29 13.33
CA SER A 92 16.78 3.92 13.75
C SER A 92 16.79 2.89 12.61
N ILE A 93 16.50 3.29 11.37
CA ILE A 93 16.60 2.36 10.24
C ILE A 93 18.06 2.04 9.98
N ASP A 94 18.51 0.88 10.44
CA ASP A 94 19.58 0.14 9.80
C ASP A 94 18.93 -0.85 8.83
N SER A 95 19.02 -0.58 7.54
CA SER A 95 18.32 -1.36 6.51
C SER A 95 18.85 -2.78 6.35
N ASP A 96 19.99 -3.08 6.96
CA ASP A 96 20.63 -4.40 6.93
C ASP A 96 20.29 -5.25 8.17
N ASP A 97 19.53 -4.71 9.13
CA ASP A 97 18.98 -5.49 10.24
C ASP A 97 17.92 -6.48 9.71
N ALA A 98 18.16 -7.78 9.95
CA ALA A 98 17.26 -8.86 9.57
C ALA A 98 15.83 -8.65 10.12
N ALA A 99 15.70 -8.06 11.31
CA ALA A 99 14.40 -7.76 11.90
C ALA A 99 13.67 -6.63 11.13
N TYR A 100 14.40 -5.62 10.67
CA TYR A 100 13.85 -4.57 9.81
C TYR A 100 13.40 -5.12 8.46
N VAL A 101 14.21 -5.98 7.84
CA VAL A 101 13.89 -6.63 6.56
C VAL A 101 12.62 -7.48 6.69
N ALA A 102 12.54 -8.32 7.73
CA ALA A 102 11.37 -9.15 8.00
C ALA A 102 10.11 -8.32 8.24
N ALA A 103 10.21 -7.28 9.08
CA ALA A 103 9.07 -6.39 9.36
C ALA A 103 8.62 -5.64 8.10
N SER A 104 9.55 -5.21 7.25
CA SER A 104 9.25 -4.55 5.97
C SER A 104 8.57 -5.51 4.98
N ALA A 105 9.01 -6.79 4.94
CA ALA A 105 8.38 -7.82 4.11
C ALA A 105 6.93 -8.10 4.53
N ALA A 106 6.62 -8.08 5.84
CA ALA A 106 5.26 -8.24 6.36
C ALA A 106 4.33 -7.12 5.87
N VAL A 107 4.75 -5.85 6.00
CA VAL A 107 3.99 -4.69 5.49
C VAL A 107 3.75 -4.82 3.98
N GLN A 108 4.77 -5.18 3.22
CA GLN A 108 4.64 -5.38 1.78
C GLN A 108 3.68 -6.51 1.42
N SER A 109 3.68 -7.62 2.17
CA SER A 109 2.77 -8.74 1.94
C SER A 109 1.32 -8.32 2.14
N VAL A 110 1.02 -7.68 3.28
CA VAL A 110 -0.34 -7.17 3.58
C VAL A 110 -0.77 -6.12 2.53
N GLY A 111 0.16 -5.25 2.14
CA GLY A 111 -0.07 -4.28 1.06
C GLY A 111 -0.43 -4.96 -0.26
N ARG A 112 0.35 -5.94 -0.72
CA ARG A 112 0.06 -6.68 -1.96
C ARG A 112 -1.27 -7.41 -1.91
N ASP A 113 -1.60 -8.03 -0.78
CA ASP A 113 -2.87 -8.75 -0.62
C ASP A 113 -4.08 -7.80 -0.63
N PHE A 114 -3.96 -6.62 -0.02
CA PHE A 114 -4.97 -5.57 -0.13
C PHE A 114 -5.14 -5.11 -1.57
N MET A 115 -4.03 -4.79 -2.26
CA MET A 115 -4.04 -4.30 -3.63
C MET A 115 -4.62 -5.31 -4.62
N ARG A 116 -4.24 -6.58 -4.49
CA ARG A 116 -4.79 -7.68 -5.28
C ARG A 116 -6.31 -7.77 -5.11
N TRP A 117 -6.79 -7.71 -3.86
CA TRP A 117 -8.21 -7.77 -3.58
C TRP A 117 -8.97 -6.58 -4.18
N VAL A 118 -8.45 -5.35 -4.04
CA VAL A 118 -9.10 -4.16 -4.62
C VAL A 118 -9.18 -4.29 -6.14
N ARG A 119 -8.08 -4.67 -6.81
CA ARG A 119 -8.04 -4.87 -8.26
C ARG A 119 -9.08 -5.91 -8.72
N GLN A 120 -9.05 -7.11 -8.12
CA GLN A 120 -9.98 -8.18 -8.44
C GLN A 120 -11.45 -7.77 -8.23
N THR A 121 -11.72 -7.05 -7.13
CA THR A 121 -13.06 -6.56 -6.83
C THR A 121 -13.55 -5.60 -7.92
N ILE A 122 -12.73 -4.62 -8.30
CA ILE A 122 -13.10 -3.60 -9.29
C ILE A 122 -13.28 -4.21 -10.68
N GLU A 123 -12.41 -5.15 -11.07
CA GLU A 123 -12.49 -5.86 -12.34
C GLU A 123 -13.72 -6.77 -12.41
N SER A 124 -14.18 -7.33 -11.29
CA SER A 124 -15.35 -8.20 -11.22
C SER A 124 -16.70 -7.46 -11.23
N LEU A 125 -16.69 -6.17 -10.89
CA LEU A 125 -17.92 -5.37 -10.85
C LEU A 125 -18.37 -4.97 -12.27
N PRO A 126 -19.64 -4.61 -12.47
CA PRO A 126 -20.09 -4.02 -13.74
C PRO A 126 -19.39 -2.66 -13.97
N GLU A 127 -19.23 -2.24 -15.22
CA GLU A 127 -18.91 -0.83 -15.48
C GLU A 127 -20.05 0.05 -14.97
N ALA A 128 -19.67 1.07 -14.19
CA ALA A 128 -20.60 2.03 -13.58
C ALA A 128 -20.93 3.17 -14.54
#